data_AF-A0A929MD49-F1
#
_entry.id   AF-A0A929MD49-F1
#
_cell.length_a   1.000
_cell.length_b   1.000
_cell.length_c   1.000
_cell.angle_alpha   90.00
_cell.angle_beta   90.00
_cell.angle_gamma   90.00
#
_symmetry.space_group_name_H-M   'P 1'
#
loop_
_entity.id
_entity.type
_entity.pdbx_description
1 polymer ?
#
loop_
_entity_poly.entity_id
_entity_poly.type
_entity_poly.pdbx_seq_one_letter_code
_entity_poly.pdbx_strand_id
1 'polypeptide(L)'
;KFKSSKDDAVNLELAKIYKTKLEPVDMILEGGSVEFNGEGVLLTTSKCLLNENRNKALSKEQIEEKLKNLFGLKRIIWLENGFIKGDDTDSHIDTLARFITPNTIAYAACDDKSDEHFDELKRMEDELKKTGFKLLALPLPKPKFYDGKRLGCTYANFIFINGALIVPTYNDENDEKVLNLLAKALPDRKVIGVNSLVFVRQNGSLHCSSQNRYKRV
;
A
#
# COMPACT_ATOMS: atom_id res chain seq x y z
N LYS A 1 -5.05 -14.14 11.11
CA LYS A 1 -6.22 -13.56 11.83
C LYS A 1 -7.53 -14.28 11.50
N PHE A 2 -7.74 -14.69 10.24
CA PHE A 2 -8.93 -15.44 9.79
C PHE A 2 -8.53 -16.79 9.18
N LYS A 3 -9.51 -17.63 8.81
CA LYS A 3 -9.26 -18.87 8.06
C LYS A 3 -8.77 -18.51 6.65
N SER A 4 -7.58 -18.99 6.27
CA SER A 4 -6.90 -18.57 5.03
C SER A 4 -6.57 -19.70 4.06
N SER A 5 -6.88 -20.98 4.38
CA SER A 5 -6.44 -22.12 3.58
C SER A 5 -6.97 -22.14 2.14
N LYS A 6 -8.15 -21.57 1.91
CA LYS A 6 -8.70 -21.43 0.55
C LYS A 6 -8.03 -20.30 -0.22
N ASP A 7 -7.72 -19.20 0.46
CA ASP A 7 -7.04 -18.04 -0.15
C ASP A 7 -5.61 -18.40 -0.56
N ASP A 8 -4.90 -19.15 0.30
CA ASP A 8 -3.55 -19.67 0.03
C ASP A 8 -3.51 -20.57 -1.22
N ALA A 9 -4.58 -21.34 -1.46
CA ALA A 9 -4.70 -22.22 -2.62
C ALA A 9 -5.02 -21.49 -3.94
N VAL A 10 -5.45 -20.22 -3.92
CA VAL A 10 -5.90 -19.49 -5.13
C VAL A 10 -4.80 -19.46 -6.20
N ASN A 11 -3.55 -19.21 -5.81
CA ASN A 11 -2.44 -19.12 -6.76
C ASN A 11 -2.14 -20.44 -7.47
N LEU A 12 -2.34 -21.58 -6.79
CA LEU A 12 -2.18 -22.90 -7.38
C LEU A 12 -3.23 -23.16 -8.46
N GLU A 13 -4.49 -22.77 -8.22
CA GLU A 13 -5.56 -22.91 -9.22
C GLU A 13 -5.37 -21.96 -10.40
N LEU A 14 -4.99 -20.70 -10.14
CA LEU A 14 -4.68 -19.73 -11.20
C LEU A 14 -3.50 -20.19 -12.07
N ALA A 15 -2.47 -20.80 -11.49
CA ALA A 15 -1.32 -21.30 -12.23
C ALA A 15 -1.71 -22.37 -13.27
N LYS A 16 -2.69 -23.23 -12.95
CA LYS A 16 -3.25 -24.23 -13.89
C LYS A 16 -3.96 -23.55 -15.06
N ILE A 17 -4.78 -22.53 -14.77
CA ILE A 17 -5.53 -21.77 -15.79
C ILE A 17 -4.58 -21.04 -16.73
N TYR A 18 -3.58 -20.35 -16.16
CA TYR A 18 -2.60 -19.58 -16.93
C TYR A 18 -1.49 -20.44 -17.55
N LYS A 19 -1.46 -21.75 -17.27
CA LYS A 19 -0.42 -22.69 -17.69
C LYS A 19 0.99 -22.16 -17.42
N THR A 20 1.18 -21.62 -16.22
CA THR A 20 2.47 -21.04 -15.79
C THR A 20 3.05 -21.85 -14.65
N LYS A 21 4.38 -21.90 -14.59
CA LYS A 21 5.09 -22.36 -13.40
C LYS A 21 4.83 -21.37 -12.26
N LEU A 22 4.49 -21.89 -11.09
CA LEU A 22 4.46 -21.16 -9.83
C LEU A 22 5.67 -21.60 -9.00
N GLU A 23 6.40 -20.65 -8.44
CA GLU A 23 7.55 -20.94 -7.58
C GLU A 23 7.15 -20.72 -6.13
N PRO A 24 7.19 -21.78 -5.29
CA PRO A 24 6.88 -21.63 -3.88
C PRO A 24 8.01 -20.87 -3.18
N VAL A 25 7.62 -19.98 -2.28
CA VAL A 25 8.54 -19.23 -1.42
C VAL A 25 8.12 -19.47 0.01
N ASP A 26 9.01 -20.03 0.82
CA ASP A 26 8.78 -20.27 2.25
C ASP A 26 9.01 -18.98 3.05
N MET A 27 8.04 -18.07 2.95
CA MET A 27 7.99 -16.80 3.65
C MET A 27 6.54 -16.29 3.65
N ILE A 28 6.04 -15.90 4.82
CA ILE A 28 4.73 -15.24 4.92
C ILE A 28 4.89 -13.80 4.43
N LEU A 29 4.20 -13.44 3.34
CA LEU A 29 4.27 -12.11 2.74
C LEU A 29 2.96 -11.78 2.02
N GLU A 30 2.35 -10.64 2.36
CA GLU A 30 1.20 -10.12 1.63
C GLU A 30 1.64 -9.07 0.60
N GLY A 31 1.06 -9.10 -0.61
CA GLY A 31 1.40 -8.14 -1.68
C GLY A 31 1.20 -6.67 -1.29
N GLY A 32 0.21 -6.35 -0.47
CA GLY A 32 -0.03 -4.98 0.04
C GLY A 32 0.99 -4.50 1.09
N SER A 33 1.83 -5.38 1.62
CA SER A 33 2.87 -5.04 2.61
C SER A 33 4.18 -4.56 1.98
N VAL A 34 4.30 -4.62 0.65
CA VAL A 34 5.48 -4.22 -0.12
C VAL A 34 5.11 -3.36 -1.32
N GLU A 35 5.97 -2.41 -1.67
CA GLU A 35 5.77 -1.52 -2.81
C GLU A 35 7.10 -1.32 -3.55
N PHE A 36 7.07 -1.28 -4.88
CA PHE A 36 8.29 -1.31 -5.71
C PHE A 36 8.36 -0.09 -6.64
N ASN A 37 9.55 0.49 -6.81
CA ASN A 37 9.75 1.58 -7.77
C ASN A 37 10.18 1.14 -9.17
N GLY A 38 10.46 -0.16 -9.36
CA GLY A 38 10.96 -0.73 -10.62
C GLY A 38 12.46 -0.57 -10.88
N GLU A 39 13.21 0.10 -10.00
CA GLU A 39 14.66 0.34 -10.12
C GLU A 39 15.47 -0.30 -8.99
N GLY A 40 14.91 -1.35 -8.38
CA GLY A 40 15.54 -2.09 -7.29
C GLY A 40 15.35 -1.46 -5.91
N VAL A 41 14.35 -0.60 -5.72
CA VAL A 41 13.97 -0.06 -4.41
C VAL A 41 12.60 -0.60 -4.01
N LEU A 42 12.54 -1.11 -2.78
CA LEU A 42 11.30 -1.53 -2.12
C LEU A 42 10.99 -0.59 -0.95
N LEU A 43 9.72 -0.27 -0.76
CA LEU A 43 9.18 0.42 0.39
C LEU A 43 8.27 -0.53 1.19
N THR A 44 8.41 -0.52 2.52
CA THR A 44 7.62 -1.38 3.43
C THR A 44 7.51 -0.73 4.82
N THR A 45 6.77 -1.36 5.74
CA THR A 45 6.66 -0.95 7.14
C THR A 45 7.25 -1.99 8.07
N SER A 46 7.99 -1.53 9.08
CA SER A 46 8.53 -2.41 10.13
C SER A 46 7.42 -3.06 10.96
N LYS A 47 6.34 -2.31 11.26
CA LYS A 47 5.18 -2.79 12.03
C LYS A 47 4.51 -4.02 11.41
N CYS A 48 4.48 -4.11 10.08
CA CYS A 48 3.91 -5.26 9.38
C CYS A 48 4.90 -6.41 9.26
N LEU A 49 6.03 -6.20 8.59
CA LEU A 49 6.92 -7.31 8.23
C LEU A 49 7.69 -7.91 9.41
N LEU A 50 7.92 -7.13 10.48
CA LEU A 50 8.60 -7.59 11.70
C LEU A 50 7.61 -8.03 12.79
N ASN A 51 6.31 -8.11 12.47
CA ASN A 51 5.31 -8.56 13.41
C ASN A 51 5.52 -10.04 13.78
N GLU A 52 5.38 -10.39 15.05
CA GLU A 52 5.50 -11.76 15.54
C GLU A 52 4.48 -12.73 14.91
N ASN A 53 3.38 -12.24 14.37
CA ASN A 53 2.37 -13.05 13.69
C ASN A 53 2.74 -13.40 12.22
N ARG A 54 3.87 -12.89 11.71
CA ARG A 54 4.42 -13.20 10.38
C ARG A 54 5.59 -14.16 10.53
N ASN A 55 6.81 -13.70 10.24
CA ASN A 55 8.01 -14.53 10.14
C ASN A 55 8.83 -14.50 11.45
N LYS A 56 8.23 -14.89 12.59
CA LYS A 56 8.84 -14.77 13.94
C LYS A 56 10.25 -15.35 14.09
N ALA A 57 10.60 -16.36 13.29
CA ALA A 57 11.91 -17.00 13.32
C ALA A 57 13.01 -16.21 12.59
N LEU A 58 12.66 -15.15 11.86
CA LEU A 58 13.59 -14.38 11.04
C LEU A 58 13.88 -13.01 11.68
N SER A 59 15.15 -12.60 11.69
CA SER A 59 15.55 -11.24 12.03
C SER A 59 15.22 -10.26 10.90
N LYS A 60 15.27 -8.95 11.18
CA LYS A 60 15.11 -7.89 10.17
C LYS A 60 16.11 -8.05 9.03
N GLU A 61 17.36 -8.36 9.35
CA GLU A 61 18.45 -8.55 8.39
C GLU A 61 18.19 -9.76 7.50
N GLN A 62 17.69 -10.87 8.07
CA GLN A 62 17.34 -12.08 7.31
C GLN A 62 16.14 -11.86 6.39
N ILE A 63 15.14 -11.09 6.85
CA ILE A 63 14.00 -10.68 6.02
C ILE A 63 14.49 -9.79 4.87
N GLU A 64 15.34 -8.80 5.16
CA GLU A 64 15.90 -7.90 4.16
C GLU A 64 16.73 -8.66 3.10
N GLU A 65 17.59 -9.59 3.52
CA GLU A 65 18.37 -10.44 2.61
C GLU A 65 17.47 -11.29 1.71
N LYS A 66 16.46 -11.96 2.28
CA LYS A 66 15.48 -12.75 1.53
C LYS A 66 14.75 -11.88 0.50
N LEU A 67 14.23 -10.73 0.89
CA LEU A 67 13.52 -9.82 -0.03
C LEU A 67 14.44 -9.30 -1.14
N LYS A 68 15.68 -8.91 -0.82
CA LYS A 68 16.67 -8.49 -1.83
C LYS A 68 16.96 -9.59 -2.84
N ASN A 69 17.14 -10.84 -2.37
CA ASN A 69 17.40 -11.98 -3.24
C ASN A 69 16.20 -12.35 -4.11
N LEU A 70 14.98 -12.33 -3.53
CA LEU A 70 13.75 -12.66 -4.25
C LEU A 70 13.41 -11.65 -5.35
N PHE A 71 13.62 -10.36 -5.09
CA PHE A 71 13.16 -9.28 -5.96
C PHE A 71 14.30 -8.53 -6.68
N GLY A 72 15.55 -8.92 -6.49
CA GLY A 72 16.72 -8.26 -7.09
C GLY A 72 16.92 -6.81 -6.61
N LEU A 73 16.64 -6.56 -5.32
CA LEU A 73 16.62 -5.19 -4.78
C LEU A 73 18.01 -4.73 -4.35
N LYS A 74 18.26 -3.43 -4.54
CA LYS A 74 19.46 -2.72 -4.06
C LYS A 74 19.22 -2.09 -2.69
N ARG A 75 17.99 -1.61 -2.44
CA ARG A 75 17.63 -0.86 -1.23
C ARG A 75 16.23 -1.24 -0.76
N ILE A 76 16.07 -1.38 0.54
CA ILE A 76 14.76 -1.45 1.20
C ILE A 76 14.63 -0.22 2.09
N ILE A 77 13.48 0.45 2.02
CA ILE A 77 13.11 1.56 2.89
C ILE A 77 12.06 1.03 3.87
N TRP A 78 12.41 1.09 5.15
CA TRP A 78 11.58 0.66 6.26
C TRP A 78 10.95 1.90 6.90
N LEU A 79 9.64 2.04 6.81
CA LEU A 79 8.90 3.04 7.59
C LEU A 79 8.62 2.48 8.98
N GLU A 80 9.01 3.23 10.00
CA GLU A 80 8.79 2.87 11.41
C GLU A 80 7.49 3.49 11.94
N ASN A 81 7.05 4.60 11.34
CA ASN A 81 5.87 5.36 11.73
C ASN A 81 4.78 5.34 10.66
N GLY A 82 3.55 5.67 11.09
CA GLY A 82 2.37 5.70 10.25
C GLY A 82 1.42 4.55 10.54
N PHE A 83 0.12 4.84 10.47
CA PHE A 83 -0.97 3.86 10.46
C PHE A 83 -2.26 4.53 9.95
N ILE A 84 -3.23 3.73 9.53
CA ILE A 84 -4.59 4.18 9.22
C ILE A 84 -5.56 3.52 10.20
N LYS A 85 -6.45 4.30 10.81
CA LYS A 85 -7.39 3.77 11.81
C LYS A 85 -8.48 3.01 11.09
N GLY A 86 -8.73 1.77 11.51
CA GLY A 86 -9.63 0.87 10.79
C GLY A 86 -8.90 0.01 9.76
N ASP A 87 -7.60 0.18 9.58
CA ASP A 87 -6.75 -0.86 8.99
C ASP A 87 -6.57 -2.01 9.99
N ASP A 88 -6.70 -3.25 9.53
CA ASP A 88 -6.50 -4.46 10.32
C ASP A 88 -5.29 -5.29 9.85
N THR A 89 -4.48 -4.73 8.96
CA THR A 89 -3.36 -5.42 8.31
C THR A 89 -2.00 -5.23 9.00
N ASP A 90 -1.97 -4.56 10.14
CA ASP A 90 -0.76 -4.20 10.88
C ASP A 90 0.08 -3.11 10.16
N SER A 91 -0.59 -2.10 9.57
CA SER A 91 0.02 -0.97 8.84
C SER A 91 0.67 -1.38 7.52
N HIS A 92 -0.09 -2.02 6.62
CA HIS A 92 0.38 -2.28 5.26
C HIS A 92 0.83 -0.99 4.56
N ILE A 93 1.94 -1.09 3.81
CA ILE A 93 2.51 0.06 3.11
C ILE A 93 1.55 0.62 2.05
N ASP A 94 0.70 -0.23 1.47
CA ASP A 94 -0.27 0.16 0.44
C ASP A 94 -1.42 1.06 0.95
N THR A 95 -1.52 1.26 2.26
CA THR A 95 -2.43 2.21 2.90
C THR A 95 -1.76 3.55 3.23
N LEU A 96 -0.42 3.60 3.19
CA LEU A 96 0.40 4.69 3.71
C LEU A 96 1.20 5.42 2.65
N ALA A 97 1.97 4.71 1.82
CA ALA A 97 2.89 5.34 0.87
C ALA A 97 3.16 4.44 -0.35
N ARG A 98 3.12 5.03 -1.55
CA ARG A 98 3.19 4.32 -2.83
C ARG A 98 4.15 5.00 -3.79
N PHE A 99 4.89 4.23 -4.59
CA PHE A 99 5.59 4.81 -5.72
C PHE A 99 4.58 5.12 -6.82
N ILE A 100 4.53 6.38 -7.26
CA ILE A 100 3.72 6.79 -8.42
C ILE A 100 4.57 6.91 -9.69
N THR A 101 5.87 7.10 -9.51
CA THR A 101 6.92 7.00 -10.53
C THR A 101 8.16 6.38 -9.87
N PRO A 102 9.21 6.02 -10.64
CA PRO A 102 10.45 5.51 -10.05
C PRO A 102 11.12 6.45 -9.03
N ASN A 103 10.80 7.76 -9.08
CA ASN A 103 11.42 8.80 -8.27
C ASN A 103 10.46 9.61 -7.37
N THR A 104 9.18 9.26 -7.35
CA THR A 104 8.16 10.01 -6.60
C THR A 104 7.28 9.07 -5.77
N ILE A 105 7.17 9.38 -4.47
CA ILE A 105 6.32 8.68 -3.51
C ILE A 105 5.10 9.56 -3.21
N ALA A 106 3.91 9.01 -3.41
CA ALA A 106 2.67 9.59 -2.88
C ALA A 106 2.37 8.97 -1.52
N TYR A 107 2.00 9.78 -0.52
CA TYR A 107 1.84 9.30 0.86
C TYR A 107 0.64 9.94 1.56
N ALA A 108 0.01 9.20 2.46
CA ALA A 108 -1.07 9.67 3.31
C ALA A 108 -0.56 10.74 4.28
N ALA A 109 -1.26 11.87 4.36
CA ALA A 109 -0.92 12.99 5.23
C ALA A 109 -2.16 13.50 5.98
N CYS A 110 -1.97 13.95 7.20
CA CYS A 110 -3.00 14.58 8.01
C CYS A 110 -2.47 15.90 8.57
N ASP A 111 -3.20 16.99 8.35
CA ASP A 111 -2.85 18.32 8.87
C ASP A 111 -3.74 18.73 10.06
N ASP A 112 -4.80 17.97 10.36
CA ASP A 112 -5.65 18.18 11.52
C ASP A 112 -4.97 17.66 12.79
N LYS A 113 -4.43 18.59 13.59
CA LYS A 113 -3.74 18.29 14.85
C LYS A 113 -4.60 17.60 15.91
N SER A 114 -5.93 17.62 15.76
CA SER A 114 -6.85 16.93 16.66
C SER A 114 -7.10 15.48 16.27
N ASP A 115 -6.70 15.07 15.06
CA ASP A 115 -6.89 13.71 14.57
C ASP A 115 -5.78 12.77 15.08
N GLU A 116 -6.15 11.54 15.47
CA GLU A 116 -5.22 10.51 15.94
C GLU A 116 -4.12 10.14 14.91
N HIS A 117 -4.33 10.45 13.62
CA HIS A 117 -3.35 10.20 12.56
C HIS A 117 -2.24 11.25 12.47
N PHE A 118 -2.44 12.46 13.01
CA PHE A 118 -1.54 13.60 12.77
C PHE A 118 -0.08 13.29 13.12
N ASP A 119 0.16 12.90 14.36
CA ASP A 119 1.53 12.71 14.89
C ASP A 119 2.28 11.57 14.17
N GLU A 120 1.60 10.45 13.92
CA GLU A 120 2.21 9.29 13.25
C GLU A 120 2.49 9.56 11.77
N LEU A 121 1.57 10.22 11.06
CA LEU A 121 1.80 10.56 9.65
C LEU A 121 2.83 11.67 9.48
N LYS A 122 2.99 12.58 10.44
CA LYS A 122 4.08 13.56 10.42
C LYS A 122 5.45 12.92 10.67
N ARG A 123 5.55 11.96 11.59
CA ARG A 123 6.79 11.18 11.76
C ARG A 123 7.13 10.36 10.51
N MET A 124 6.13 9.75 9.88
CA MET A 124 6.29 9.04 8.60
C MET A 124 6.74 9.99 7.47
N GLU A 125 6.18 11.19 7.40
CA GLU A 125 6.60 12.23 6.45
C GLU A 125 8.09 12.58 6.65
N ASP A 126 8.56 12.70 7.89
CA ASP A 126 9.96 13.00 8.21
C ASP A 126 10.91 11.83 7.89
N GLU A 127 10.45 10.58 7.97
CA GLU A 127 11.17 9.42 7.45
C GLU A 127 11.28 9.46 5.92
N LEU A 128 10.16 9.73 5.23
CA LEU A 128 10.10 9.82 3.78
C LEU A 128 11.01 10.94 3.24
N LYS A 129 11.11 12.09 3.91
CA LYS A 129 12.01 13.20 3.53
C LYS A 129 13.49 12.78 3.49
N LYS A 130 13.89 11.82 4.34
CA LYS A 130 15.28 11.32 4.40
C LYS A 130 15.61 10.35 3.24
N THR A 131 14.61 9.93 2.46
CA THR A 131 14.81 8.94 1.39
C THR A 131 15.48 9.50 0.15
N GLY A 132 15.32 10.81 -0.09
CA GLY A 132 15.77 11.53 -1.30
C GLY A 132 14.76 11.50 -2.46
N PHE A 133 13.61 10.84 -2.30
CA PHE A 133 12.56 10.83 -3.32
C PHE A 133 11.72 12.11 -3.31
N LYS A 134 11.12 12.45 -4.44
CA LYS A 134 10.07 13.48 -4.49
C LYS A 134 8.85 12.98 -3.74
N LEU A 135 8.20 13.85 -2.98
CA LEU A 135 7.08 13.48 -2.13
C LEU A 135 5.82 14.22 -2.57
N LEU A 136 4.70 13.49 -2.67
CA LEU A 136 3.37 14.02 -2.95
C LEU A 136 2.45 13.68 -1.78
N ALA A 137 2.10 14.68 -0.98
CA ALA A 137 1.17 14.50 0.14
C ALA A 137 -0.26 14.29 -0.37
N LEU A 138 -0.92 13.25 0.14
CA LEU A 138 -2.33 12.94 -0.10
C LEU A 138 -3.09 13.20 1.21
N PRO A 139 -3.79 14.34 1.35
CA PRO A 139 -4.54 14.63 2.57
C PRO A 139 -5.59 13.55 2.82
N LEU A 140 -5.69 13.06 4.05
CA LEU A 140 -6.72 12.11 4.43
C LEU A 140 -8.13 12.71 4.25
N PRO A 141 -9.15 11.88 3.95
CA PRO A 141 -10.54 12.29 4.09
C PRO A 141 -10.87 12.70 5.52
N LYS A 142 -11.96 13.47 5.72
CA LYS A 142 -12.52 13.64 7.07
C LYS A 142 -12.89 12.27 7.67
N PRO A 143 -12.86 12.12 9.01
CA PRO A 143 -13.23 10.86 9.65
C PRO A 143 -14.62 10.37 9.21
N LYS A 144 -14.70 9.12 8.76
CA LYS A 144 -15.95 8.45 8.38
C LYS A 144 -16.19 7.24 9.27
N PHE A 145 -17.46 6.95 9.54
CA PHE A 145 -17.85 5.92 10.49
C PHE A 145 -18.90 4.98 9.91
N TYR A 146 -18.84 3.72 10.30
CA TYR A 146 -19.84 2.70 10.03
C TYR A 146 -19.96 1.81 11.27
N ASP A 147 -21.18 1.56 11.73
CA ASP A 147 -21.48 0.81 12.96
C ASP A 147 -20.64 1.27 14.18
N GLY A 148 -20.50 2.60 14.34
CA GLY A 148 -19.75 3.22 15.43
C GLY A 148 -18.22 3.07 15.34
N LYS A 149 -17.68 2.49 14.26
CA LYS A 149 -16.24 2.31 14.04
C LYS A 149 -15.74 3.27 12.97
N ARG A 150 -14.56 3.85 13.19
CA ARG A 150 -13.86 4.68 12.21
C ARG A 150 -13.39 3.79 11.05
N LEU A 151 -13.67 4.23 9.83
CA LEU A 151 -13.29 3.56 8.59
C LEU A 151 -11.86 3.92 8.18
N GLY A 152 -11.12 2.94 7.64
CA GLY A 152 -9.76 3.12 7.12
C GLY A 152 -9.71 3.77 5.74
N CYS A 153 -10.27 4.97 5.59
CA CYS A 153 -10.26 5.68 4.32
C CYS A 153 -8.86 6.26 4.04
N THR A 154 -8.25 5.87 2.91
CA THR A 154 -6.94 6.37 2.46
C THR A 154 -6.85 6.40 0.94
N TYR A 155 -6.44 7.54 0.38
CA TYR A 155 -6.25 7.67 -1.06
C TYR A 155 -5.05 6.88 -1.60
N ALA A 156 -4.13 6.43 -0.74
CA ALA A 156 -2.95 5.67 -1.14
C ALA A 156 -3.28 4.26 -1.67
N ASN A 157 -4.49 3.74 -1.38
CA ASN A 157 -4.90 2.40 -1.81
C ASN A 157 -5.42 2.36 -3.25
N PHE A 158 -4.78 3.11 -4.15
CA PHE A 158 -5.04 3.15 -5.57
C PHE A 158 -4.40 1.96 -6.30
N ILE A 159 -4.84 1.72 -7.55
CA ILE A 159 -4.25 0.71 -8.44
C ILE A 159 -3.92 1.32 -9.81
N PHE A 160 -2.71 1.03 -10.28
CA PHE A 160 -2.31 1.29 -11.66
C PHE A 160 -2.87 0.24 -12.60
N ILE A 161 -3.38 0.72 -13.74
CA ILE A 161 -3.67 -0.09 -14.93
C ILE A 161 -3.01 0.56 -16.15
N ASN A 162 -3.09 -0.10 -17.30
CA ASN A 162 -2.58 0.46 -18.54
C ASN A 162 -3.30 1.78 -18.86
N GLY A 163 -2.53 2.87 -18.94
CA GLY A 163 -3.04 4.22 -19.27
C GLY A 163 -3.82 4.94 -18.17
N ALA A 164 -4.03 4.35 -16.99
CA ALA A 164 -4.81 4.99 -15.94
C ALA A 164 -4.35 4.64 -14.51
N LEU A 165 -4.74 5.50 -13.57
CA LEU A 165 -4.67 5.29 -12.13
C LEU A 165 -6.09 5.32 -11.56
N ILE A 166 -6.52 4.24 -10.94
CA ILE A 166 -7.84 4.14 -10.29
C ILE A 166 -7.66 4.46 -8.81
N VAL A 167 -8.27 5.55 -8.36
CA VAL A 167 -8.08 6.13 -7.02
C VAL A 167 -9.36 5.94 -6.21
N PRO A 168 -9.29 5.41 -4.98
CA PRO A 168 -10.47 5.31 -4.13
C PRO A 168 -10.95 6.71 -3.71
N THR A 169 -12.25 6.96 -3.80
CA THR A 169 -12.88 8.18 -3.31
C THR A 169 -13.91 7.86 -2.23
N TYR A 170 -14.24 8.86 -1.41
CA TYR A 170 -14.99 8.63 -0.18
C TYR A 170 -16.18 9.57 0.03
N ASN A 171 -16.61 10.30 -1.01
CA ASN A 171 -17.57 11.41 -0.89
C ASN A 171 -17.07 12.44 0.12
N ASP A 172 -15.85 12.90 -0.10
CA ASP A 172 -15.12 13.83 0.77
C ASP A 172 -14.64 15.04 -0.03
N GLU A 173 -14.49 16.19 0.63
CA GLU A 173 -13.98 17.40 -0.02
C GLU A 173 -12.54 17.26 -0.56
N ASN A 174 -11.76 16.33 0.01
CA ASN A 174 -10.42 16.03 -0.47
C ASN A 174 -10.40 15.13 -1.72
N ASP A 175 -11.53 14.55 -2.15
CA ASP A 175 -11.58 13.64 -3.30
C ASP A 175 -11.05 14.34 -4.56
N GLU A 176 -11.65 15.48 -4.94
CA GLU A 176 -11.24 16.23 -6.14
C GLU A 176 -9.81 16.78 -6.01
N LYS A 177 -9.42 17.22 -4.80
CA LYS A 177 -8.08 17.73 -4.53
C LYS A 177 -7.04 16.65 -4.82
N VAL A 178 -7.23 15.43 -4.32
CA VAL A 178 -6.29 14.33 -4.49
C VAL A 178 -6.26 13.85 -5.94
N LEU A 179 -7.41 13.72 -6.60
CA LEU A 179 -7.47 13.37 -8.01
C LEU A 179 -6.67 14.36 -8.87
N ASN A 180 -6.83 15.67 -8.61
CA ASN A 180 -6.10 16.72 -9.32
C ASN A 180 -4.59 16.70 -9.03
N LEU A 181 -4.17 16.44 -7.79
CA LEU A 181 -2.75 16.30 -7.43
C LEU A 181 -2.09 15.14 -8.17
N LEU A 182 -2.75 13.97 -8.17
CA LEU A 182 -2.26 12.78 -8.87
C LEU A 182 -2.25 12.98 -10.39
N ALA A 183 -3.27 13.64 -10.95
CA ALA A 183 -3.33 13.92 -12.39
C ALA A 183 -2.18 14.84 -12.85
N LYS A 184 -1.85 15.85 -12.05
CA LYS A 184 -0.69 16.73 -12.31
C LYS A 184 0.64 15.97 -12.22
N ALA A 185 0.75 15.02 -11.28
CA ALA A 185 1.96 14.22 -11.12
C ALA A 185 2.12 13.11 -12.17
N LEU A 186 1.02 12.72 -12.83
CA LEU A 186 0.96 11.61 -13.80
C LEU A 186 0.31 12.07 -15.12
N PRO A 187 0.93 13.02 -15.85
CA PRO A 187 0.32 13.64 -17.03
C PRO A 187 -0.01 12.64 -18.15
N ASP A 188 0.72 11.52 -18.23
CA ASP A 188 0.52 10.47 -19.25
C ASP A 188 -0.54 9.43 -18.86
N ARG A 189 -1.27 9.64 -17.75
CA ARG A 189 -2.27 8.70 -17.24
C ARG A 189 -3.57 9.40 -16.92
N LYS A 190 -4.67 8.72 -17.22
CA LYS A 190 -6.00 9.15 -16.76
C LYS A 190 -6.15 8.81 -15.28
N VAL A 191 -6.45 9.80 -14.44
CA VAL A 191 -6.78 9.58 -13.03
C VAL A 191 -8.30 9.47 -12.89
N ILE A 192 -8.78 8.37 -12.32
CA ILE A 192 -10.21 8.04 -12.24
C ILE A 192 -10.57 7.75 -10.78
N GLY A 193 -11.47 8.55 -10.21
CA GLY A 193 -12.01 8.31 -8.88
C GLY A 193 -13.11 7.24 -8.89
N VAL A 194 -13.09 6.33 -7.91
CA VAL A 194 -14.12 5.31 -7.71
C VAL A 194 -14.54 5.28 -6.25
N ASN A 195 -15.85 5.48 -5.99
CA ASN A 195 -16.37 5.47 -4.64
C ASN A 195 -16.09 4.10 -3.99
N SER A 196 -15.36 4.15 -2.86
CA SER A 196 -14.84 2.97 -2.19
C SER A 196 -15.32 2.85 -0.74
N LEU A 197 -16.40 3.57 -0.36
CA LEU A 197 -16.93 3.57 1.01
C LEU A 197 -17.42 2.18 1.46
N VAL A 198 -17.88 1.35 0.54
CA VAL A 198 -18.34 0.00 0.88
C VAL A 198 -17.16 -0.92 1.17
N PHE A 199 -16.05 -0.80 0.42
CA PHE A 199 -14.85 -1.63 0.62
C PHE A 199 -14.28 -1.44 2.03
N VAL A 200 -14.13 -0.19 2.48
CA VAL A 200 -13.50 0.14 3.76
C VAL A 200 -14.29 -0.33 4.98
N ARG A 201 -15.55 -0.76 4.81
CA ARG A 201 -16.32 -1.43 5.89
C ARG A 201 -15.73 -2.78 6.28
N GLN A 202 -14.94 -3.38 5.39
CA GLN A 202 -14.17 -4.61 5.62
C GLN A 202 -12.66 -4.32 5.60
N ASN A 203 -12.26 -3.12 6.04
CA ASN A 203 -10.88 -2.71 6.30
C ASN A 203 -9.91 -2.70 5.09
N GLY A 204 -10.40 -2.90 3.87
CA GLY A 204 -9.61 -2.80 2.62
C GLY A 204 -10.16 -1.78 1.64
N SER A 205 -9.44 -1.53 0.54
CA SER A 205 -9.94 -0.70 -0.56
C SER A 205 -9.57 -1.29 -1.93
N LEU A 206 -9.47 -0.45 -2.98
CA LEU A 206 -9.34 -0.91 -4.36
C LEU A 206 -8.09 -1.75 -4.59
N HIS A 207 -6.93 -1.30 -4.10
CA HIS A 207 -5.67 -2.03 -4.26
C HIS A 207 -5.75 -3.41 -3.60
N CYS A 208 -6.21 -3.49 -2.35
CA CYS A 208 -6.33 -4.74 -1.61
C CYS A 208 -7.27 -5.76 -2.28
N SER A 209 -8.21 -5.28 -3.11
CA SER A 209 -9.21 -6.11 -3.80
C SER A 209 -8.77 -6.53 -5.20
N SER A 210 -7.48 -6.41 -5.51
CA SER A 210 -6.95 -6.57 -6.87
C SER A 210 -5.52 -7.11 -6.88
N GLN A 211 -5.10 -7.65 -8.02
CA GLN A 211 -3.72 -8.05 -8.27
C GLN A 211 -3.38 -7.83 -9.75
N ASN A 212 -2.21 -7.24 -10.02
CA ASN A 212 -1.75 -7.00 -11.38
C ASN A 212 -0.99 -8.22 -11.92
N ARG A 213 -1.35 -8.67 -13.12
CA ARG A 213 -0.54 -9.60 -13.92
C ARG A 213 0.11 -8.83 -15.06
N TYR A 214 1.43 -8.68 -15.02
CA TYR A 214 2.18 -7.93 -16.01
C TYR A 214 2.33 -8.70 -17.33
N LYS A 215 2.34 -7.97 -18.44
CA LYS A 215 2.67 -8.51 -19.76
C LYS A 215 4.16 -8.84 -19.78
N ARG A 216 4.53 -10.08 -20.14
CA ARG A 216 5.92 -10.44 -20.43
C ARG A 216 6.35 -9.70 -21.69
N VAL A 217 7.45 -8.96 -21.60
CA VAL A 217 8.12 -8.31 -22.73
C VAL A 217 9.20 -9.24 -23.25
#